data_AF-A0AAN9ZA83-F1
#
_entry.id   AF-A0AAN9ZA83-F1
#
_cell.length_a   1.000
_cell.length_b   1.000
_cell.length_c   1.000
_cell.angle_alpha   90.00
_cell.angle_beta   90.00
_cell.angle_gamma   90.00
#
_symmetry.space_group_name_H-M   'P 1'
#
loop_
_entity.id
_entity.type
_entity.pdbx_description
1 polymer ?
#
loop_
_entity_poly.entity_id
_entity_poly.type
_entity_poly.pdbx_seq_one_letter_code
_entity_poly.pdbx_strand_id
1 'polypeptide(L)'
;MWRYLSRSITRTLCDAHNVNAVQACGVKHIPPPPSYDNVEFPERVRLRFLEKVPQYPGNMRPPKMMKNLKFMRGPETLHNTLLHKQYGIIALGGGRLRWGHIEMIRLGIIRKLTSDRIFAIWRIDPPWQPVTKKGQGQRMGGGKGAIDHYVTPVKAGRVIVEVGGYCEFEEVKRALKLIVHNLPFKAQAVTHQMLLDKEINEKKLEKENKNPYTFKYIVQNNLGGCHNWISPVDKRWFGKHL
;
A
#
# COMPACT_ATOMS: atom_id res chain seq x y z
N MET A 1 21.66 -65.83 37.01
CA MET A 1 22.38 -66.75 36.11
C MET A 1 22.31 -66.16 34.70
N TRP A 2 23.46 -65.68 34.19
CA TRP A 2 23.79 -65.47 32.75
C TRP A 2 23.05 -64.34 32.01
N ARG A 3 23.64 -63.51 31.13
CA ARG A 3 25.02 -63.20 30.72
C ARG A 3 24.95 -61.97 29.78
N TYR A 4 25.97 -61.13 29.85
CA TYR A 4 26.50 -60.17 28.87
C TYR A 4 25.94 -60.16 27.43
N LEU A 5 25.79 -58.95 26.87
CA LEU A 5 26.40 -58.60 25.57
C LEU A 5 26.75 -57.10 25.52
N SER A 6 28.04 -56.86 25.72
CA SER A 6 28.77 -55.62 25.46
C SER A 6 28.71 -55.29 23.97
N ARG A 7 28.46 -54.02 23.63
CA ARG A 7 28.98 -53.42 22.40
C ARG A 7 29.67 -52.11 22.74
N SER A 8 30.99 -52.15 22.57
CA SER A 8 31.91 -51.03 22.61
C SER A 8 31.55 -49.99 21.56
N ILE A 9 31.33 -48.75 21.99
CA ILE A 9 31.60 -47.58 21.16
C ILE A 9 32.81 -46.92 21.79
N THR A 10 33.94 -47.16 21.12
CA THR A 10 35.23 -46.54 21.37
C THR A 10 35.11 -45.03 21.33
N ARG A 11 35.70 -44.41 22.37
CA ARG A 11 35.96 -42.98 22.53
C ARG A 11 36.41 -42.33 21.21
N THR A 12 35.59 -41.45 20.67
CA THR A 12 36.10 -40.27 19.97
C THR A 12 36.39 -39.22 21.02
N LEU A 13 37.65 -39.11 21.40
CA LEU A 13 38.20 -38.01 22.18
C LEU A 13 38.08 -36.74 21.31
N CYS A 14 37.00 -35.98 21.46
CA CYS A 14 37.07 -34.56 21.20
C CYS A 14 37.65 -33.94 22.45
N ASP A 15 38.84 -33.34 22.33
CA ASP A 15 39.46 -32.53 23.36
C ASP A 15 38.44 -31.52 23.87
N ALA A 16 38.14 -31.61 25.16
CA ALA A 16 37.41 -30.58 25.87
C ALA A 16 38.33 -29.36 26.01
N HIS A 17 38.45 -28.58 24.93
CA HIS A 17 38.86 -27.20 25.08
C HIS A 17 37.91 -26.58 26.13
N ASN A 18 38.50 -26.04 27.19
CA ASN A 18 37.81 -25.26 28.21
C ASN A 18 36.99 -24.18 27.51
N VAL A 19 35.72 -24.47 27.21
CA VAL A 19 34.75 -23.47 26.81
C VAL A 19 34.47 -22.72 28.11
N ASN A 20 35.23 -21.65 28.34
CA ASN A 20 34.89 -20.64 29.32
C ASN A 20 33.58 -20.00 28.85
N ALA A 21 32.46 -20.62 29.21
CA ALA A 21 31.13 -20.07 29.08
C ALA A 21 31.01 -18.95 30.10
N VAL A 22 31.50 -17.76 29.75
CA VAL A 22 31.24 -16.54 30.50
C VAL A 22 29.73 -16.33 30.43
N GLN A 23 29.02 -16.61 31.53
CA GLN A 23 27.63 -16.22 31.66
C GLN A 23 27.59 -14.68 31.73
N ALA A 24 27.53 -14.04 30.56
CA ALA A 24 27.23 -12.63 30.44
C ALA A 24 25.74 -12.43 30.75
N CYS A 25 25.37 -12.49 32.03
CA CYS A 25 24.05 -12.11 32.51
C CYS A 25 23.95 -10.58 32.47
N GLY A 26 23.86 -10.01 31.27
CA GLY A 26 23.62 -8.58 31.08
C GLY A 26 22.22 -8.23 31.57
N VAL A 27 22.08 -7.11 32.30
CA VAL A 27 20.77 -6.58 32.68
C VAL A 27 19.98 -6.31 31.40
N LYS A 28 18.83 -6.97 31.25
CA LYS A 28 17.96 -6.75 30.08
C LYS A 28 17.40 -5.33 30.17
N HIS A 29 17.80 -4.46 29.25
CA HIS A 29 17.17 -3.16 29.09
C HIS A 29 15.83 -3.35 28.36
N ILE A 30 14.74 -3.40 29.13
CA ILE A 30 13.38 -3.43 28.60
C ILE A 30 12.93 -1.97 28.45
N PRO A 31 12.73 -1.46 27.22
CA PRO A 31 12.23 -0.10 27.04
C PRO A 31 10.83 0.02 27.64
N PRO A 32 10.44 1.22 28.13
CA PRO A 32 9.07 1.44 28.58
C PRO A 32 8.09 1.22 27.41
N PRO A 33 6.86 0.77 27.70
CA PRO A 33 5.84 0.62 26.67
C PRO A 33 5.53 1.97 26.01
N PRO A 34 5.14 1.99 24.73
CA PRO A 34 4.74 3.23 24.06
C PRO A 34 3.47 3.81 24.70
N SER A 35 3.45 5.13 24.94
CA SER A 35 2.25 5.86 25.36
C SER A 35 1.37 6.19 24.15
N TYR A 36 0.05 6.16 24.35
CA TYR A 36 -0.96 6.46 23.34
C TYR A 36 -1.91 7.60 23.75
N ASP A 37 -1.49 8.48 24.66
CA ASP A 37 -2.36 9.50 25.27
C ASP A 37 -2.90 10.51 24.23
N ASN A 38 -2.20 10.68 23.11
CA ASN A 38 -2.55 11.62 22.04
C ASN A 38 -3.46 11.01 20.95
N VAL A 39 -3.99 9.80 21.16
CA VAL A 39 -4.78 9.09 20.14
C VAL A 39 -6.27 9.35 20.36
N GLU A 40 -6.84 10.20 19.51
CA GLU A 40 -8.28 10.45 19.48
C GLU A 40 -8.99 9.43 18.58
N PHE A 41 -10.10 8.86 19.10
CA PHE A 41 -10.92 7.92 18.34
C PHE A 41 -12.03 8.66 17.58
N PRO A 42 -12.27 8.31 16.32
CA PRO A 42 -13.42 8.82 15.58
C PRO A 42 -14.73 8.23 16.14
N GLU A 43 -15.84 8.93 15.93
CA GLU A 43 -17.18 8.46 16.31
C GLU A 43 -17.49 7.05 15.79
N ARG A 44 -17.01 6.72 14.57
CA ARG A 44 -17.16 5.40 13.96
C ARG A 44 -15.81 4.73 13.78
N VAL A 45 -15.60 3.70 14.58
CA VAL A 45 -14.35 2.91 14.62
C VAL A 45 -14.24 1.94 13.44
N ARG A 46 -15.36 1.35 13.01
CA ARG A 46 -15.38 0.32 11.95
C ARG A 46 -15.52 0.95 10.57
N LEU A 47 -14.83 0.36 9.58
CA LEU A 47 -15.01 0.72 8.18
C LEU A 47 -16.46 0.55 7.75
N ARG A 48 -17.06 1.66 7.30
CA ARG A 48 -18.40 1.63 6.68
C ARG A 48 -18.40 0.75 5.43
N PHE A 49 -19.54 0.15 5.15
CA PHE A 49 -19.79 -0.48 3.87
C PHE A 49 -19.83 0.59 2.76
N LEU A 50 -19.16 0.33 1.63
CA LEU A 50 -19.24 1.18 0.44
C LEU A 50 -20.13 0.50 -0.59
N GLU A 51 -21.09 1.25 -1.12
CA GLU A 51 -22.02 0.75 -2.12
C GLU A 51 -21.30 0.37 -3.42
N LYS A 52 -21.80 -0.67 -4.09
CA LYS A 52 -21.23 -1.15 -5.36
C LYS A 52 -21.53 -0.22 -6.54
N VAL A 53 -22.68 0.43 -6.49
CA VAL A 53 -23.24 1.26 -7.56
C VAL A 53 -23.58 2.61 -6.95
N PRO A 54 -23.19 3.73 -7.56
CA PRO A 54 -23.59 5.05 -7.09
C PRO A 54 -25.09 5.26 -7.31
N GLN A 55 -25.73 5.93 -6.36
CA GLN A 55 -27.16 6.25 -6.44
C GLN A 55 -27.37 7.46 -7.36
N TYR A 56 -28.26 7.31 -8.33
CA TYR A 56 -28.71 8.38 -9.21
C TYR A 56 -30.20 8.64 -8.96
N PRO A 57 -30.70 9.87 -9.16
CA PRO A 57 -32.13 10.13 -9.09
C PRO A 57 -32.85 9.28 -10.17
N GLY A 58 -34.03 8.75 -9.84
CA GLY A 58 -34.75 7.79 -10.70
C GLY A 58 -35.01 8.30 -12.13
N ASN A 59 -35.09 9.61 -12.31
CA ASN A 59 -35.36 10.25 -13.60
C ASN A 59 -34.12 10.33 -14.50
N MET A 60 -32.91 10.05 -13.97
CA MET A 60 -31.65 10.14 -14.71
C MET A 60 -31.10 8.75 -15.02
N ARG A 61 -30.80 8.50 -16.29
CA ARG A 61 -30.03 7.31 -16.68
C ARG A 61 -28.56 7.51 -16.30
N PRO A 62 -27.89 6.50 -15.70
CA PRO A 62 -26.48 6.61 -15.35
C PRO A 62 -25.60 6.98 -16.57
N PRO A 63 -24.77 8.03 -16.48
CA PRO A 63 -24.00 8.50 -17.62
C PRO A 63 -22.87 7.53 -17.99
N LYS A 64 -22.69 7.25 -19.29
CA LYS A 64 -21.58 6.43 -19.79
C LYS A 64 -20.34 7.28 -20.03
N MET A 65 -19.23 7.03 -19.32
CA MET A 65 -17.99 7.82 -19.47
C MET A 65 -16.97 7.19 -20.41
N MET A 66 -16.22 7.99 -21.17
CA MET A 66 -15.05 7.50 -21.90
C MET A 66 -14.02 6.90 -20.92
N LYS A 67 -13.24 5.90 -21.37
CA LYS A 67 -12.16 5.31 -20.57
C LYS A 67 -11.00 6.30 -20.44
N ASN A 68 -11.12 7.25 -19.53
CA ASN A 68 -10.07 8.23 -19.27
C ASN A 68 -8.97 7.62 -18.39
N LEU A 69 -7.83 7.29 -18.99
CA LEU A 69 -6.67 6.70 -18.30
C LEU A 69 -5.90 7.72 -17.45
N LYS A 70 -6.11 9.03 -17.68
CA LYS A 70 -5.48 10.11 -16.93
C LYS A 70 -5.78 10.06 -15.43
N PHE A 71 -6.92 9.47 -15.03
CA PHE A 71 -7.28 9.34 -13.62
C PHE A 71 -6.34 8.44 -12.82
N MET A 72 -5.57 7.56 -13.47
CA MET A 72 -4.62 6.68 -12.80
C MET A 72 -3.16 7.11 -13.03
N ARG A 73 -2.91 7.99 -14.02
CA ARG A 73 -1.55 8.38 -14.41
C ARG A 73 -1.06 9.56 -13.58
N GLY A 74 0.20 9.50 -13.16
CA GLY A 74 0.88 10.52 -12.36
C GLY A 74 0.70 10.34 -10.85
N PRO A 75 1.22 11.29 -10.05
CA PRO A 75 1.10 11.27 -8.61
C PRO A 75 -0.27 11.75 -8.13
N GLU A 76 -0.65 11.30 -6.94
CA GLU A 76 -1.74 11.85 -6.15
C GLU A 76 -1.29 13.14 -5.47
N THR A 77 -2.11 14.19 -5.57
CA THR A 77 -1.77 15.53 -5.04
C THR A 77 -2.42 15.85 -3.71
N LEU A 78 -3.59 15.27 -3.42
CA LEU A 78 -4.42 15.66 -2.26
C LEU A 78 -4.39 14.61 -1.13
N HIS A 79 -4.58 13.34 -1.47
CA HIS A 79 -4.75 12.27 -0.48
C HIS A 79 -3.48 11.44 -0.31
N ASN A 80 -2.33 12.09 -0.18
CA ASN A 80 -1.02 11.46 -0.04
C ASN A 80 -0.51 11.37 1.41
N THR A 81 -1.06 12.16 2.33
CA THR A 81 -0.67 12.17 3.74
C THR A 81 -1.64 11.39 4.63
N LEU A 82 -1.13 10.87 5.75
CA LEU A 82 -1.94 10.23 6.79
C LEU A 82 -2.51 11.31 7.73
N LEU A 83 -3.84 11.41 7.84
CA LEU A 83 -4.51 12.40 8.69
C LEU A 83 -4.30 12.09 10.18
N HIS A 84 -4.49 10.82 10.57
CA HIS A 84 -4.33 10.38 11.95
C HIS A 84 -2.88 10.06 12.33
N LYS A 85 -1.92 10.30 11.41
CA LYS A 85 -0.47 10.15 11.62
C LYS A 85 0.00 8.81 12.23
N GLN A 86 -0.75 7.73 12.06
CA GLN A 86 -0.37 6.39 12.53
C GLN A 86 -0.01 5.45 11.38
N TYR A 87 -1.00 4.71 10.86
CA TYR A 87 -0.78 3.65 9.89
C TYR A 87 -1.73 3.77 8.70
N GLY A 88 -1.33 3.18 7.57
CA GLY A 88 -2.21 3.09 6.41
C GLY A 88 -1.67 2.25 5.27
N ILE A 89 -2.47 2.12 4.22
CA ILE A 89 -2.08 1.52 2.96
C ILE A 89 -1.92 2.63 1.92
N ILE A 90 -0.73 2.73 1.33
CA ILE A 90 -0.45 3.67 0.23
C ILE A 90 -0.31 2.90 -1.09
N ALA A 91 -0.88 3.46 -2.16
CA ALA A 91 -0.67 2.97 -3.51
C ALA A 91 0.69 3.43 -4.02
N LEU A 92 1.51 2.52 -4.56
CA LEU A 92 2.77 2.85 -5.24
C LEU A 92 2.59 3.00 -6.75
N GLY A 93 1.49 2.48 -7.30
CA GLY A 93 1.14 2.57 -8.71
C GLY A 93 -0.32 2.96 -8.91
N GLY A 94 -0.63 3.45 -10.11
CA GLY A 94 -2.01 3.77 -10.50
C GLY A 94 -2.80 2.52 -10.90
N GLY A 95 -4.10 2.51 -10.63
CA GLY A 95 -4.96 1.39 -10.99
C GLY A 95 -6.44 1.61 -10.67
N ARG A 96 -7.26 0.60 -10.93
CA ARG A 96 -8.71 0.61 -10.64
C ARG A 96 -9.04 -0.33 -9.50
N LEU A 97 -9.68 0.21 -8.47
CA LEU A 97 -10.31 -0.59 -7.44
C LEU A 97 -11.73 -0.94 -7.86
N ARG A 98 -12.00 -2.23 -8.05
CA ARG A 98 -13.35 -2.76 -8.16
C ARG A 98 -13.96 -2.86 -6.76
N TRP A 99 -15.28 -2.87 -6.68
CA TRP A 99 -16.00 -3.08 -5.43
C TRP A 99 -15.52 -4.32 -4.66
N GLY A 100 -15.25 -5.44 -5.35
CA GLY A 100 -14.75 -6.66 -4.69
C GLY A 100 -13.39 -6.47 -4.00
N HIS A 101 -12.52 -5.58 -4.49
CA HIS A 101 -11.26 -5.27 -3.81
C HIS A 101 -11.50 -4.42 -2.55
N ILE A 102 -12.43 -3.47 -2.62
CA ILE A 102 -12.82 -2.63 -1.47
C ILE A 102 -13.41 -3.52 -0.37
N GLU A 103 -14.30 -4.43 -0.74
CA GLU A 103 -14.92 -5.36 0.20
C GLU A 103 -13.91 -6.35 0.79
N MET A 104 -12.95 -6.81 -0.02
CA MET A 104 -11.83 -7.63 0.45
C MET A 104 -10.99 -6.90 1.51
N ILE A 105 -10.65 -5.62 1.28
CA ILE A 105 -9.93 -4.79 2.26
C ILE A 105 -10.75 -4.66 3.56
N ARG A 106 -12.04 -4.36 3.44
CA ARG A 106 -12.96 -4.19 4.58
C ARG A 106 -13.01 -5.45 5.44
N LEU A 107 -13.28 -6.59 4.82
CA LEU A 107 -13.35 -7.89 5.48
C LEU A 107 -11.99 -8.32 6.04
N GLY A 108 -10.91 -8.04 5.32
CA GLY A 108 -9.53 -8.32 5.76
C GLY A 108 -9.20 -7.59 7.05
N ILE A 109 -9.54 -6.31 7.13
CA ILE A 109 -9.37 -5.49 8.34
C ILE A 109 -10.25 -6.03 9.47
N ILE A 110 -11.55 -6.20 9.23
CA ILE A 110 -12.49 -6.67 10.26
C ILE A 110 -12.10 -8.03 10.85
N ARG A 111 -11.57 -8.94 10.03
CA ARG A 111 -11.19 -10.30 10.47
C ARG A 111 -9.85 -10.34 11.20
N LYS A 112 -8.95 -9.38 10.97
CA LYS A 112 -7.57 -9.44 11.46
C LYS A 112 -7.25 -8.42 12.54
N LEU A 113 -8.01 -7.33 12.62
CA LEU A 113 -7.80 -6.26 13.59
C LEU A 113 -8.93 -6.27 14.62
N THR A 114 -8.55 -6.32 15.90
CA THR A 114 -9.49 -6.26 17.02
C THR A 114 -10.11 -4.87 17.08
N SER A 115 -11.43 -4.79 16.97
CA SER A 115 -12.15 -3.52 16.77
C SER A 115 -12.14 -2.61 18.01
N ASP A 116 -11.93 -3.15 19.21
CA ASP A 116 -12.06 -2.36 20.45
C ASP A 116 -10.87 -1.43 20.68
N ARG A 117 -9.71 -1.74 20.07
CA ARG A 117 -8.46 -0.99 20.22
C ARG A 117 -8.10 -0.18 18.98
N ILE A 118 -8.74 -0.44 17.85
CA ILE A 118 -8.31 0.03 16.53
C ILE A 118 -9.51 0.55 15.76
N PHE A 119 -9.37 1.75 15.20
CA PHE A 119 -10.26 2.28 14.19
C PHE A 119 -9.66 2.20 12.79
N ALA A 120 -10.53 2.13 11.79
CA ALA A 120 -10.13 2.14 10.38
C ALA A 120 -11.08 3.03 9.57
N ILE A 121 -10.49 3.87 8.71
CA ILE A 121 -11.20 4.90 7.93
C ILE A 121 -10.85 4.78 6.45
N TRP A 122 -11.86 4.91 5.60
CA TRP A 122 -11.67 5.00 4.15
C TRP A 122 -11.13 6.37 3.76
N ARG A 123 -10.06 6.40 2.97
CA ARG A 123 -9.57 7.61 2.26
C ARG A 123 -9.94 7.59 0.77
N ILE A 124 -10.76 6.63 0.35
CA ILE A 124 -11.26 6.49 -1.02
C ILE A 124 -12.76 6.70 -1.07
N ASP A 125 -13.20 7.21 -2.22
CA ASP A 125 -14.60 7.33 -2.56
C ASP A 125 -15.19 5.98 -2.97
N PRO A 126 -16.51 5.78 -2.82
CA PRO A 126 -17.19 4.64 -3.39
C PRO A 126 -16.97 4.57 -4.91
N PRO A 127 -17.08 3.38 -5.52
CA PRO A 127 -16.97 3.21 -6.96
C PRO A 127 -17.91 4.13 -7.73
N TRP A 128 -17.34 5.05 -8.52
CA TRP A 128 -18.11 6.04 -9.27
C TRP A 128 -17.82 6.01 -10.78
N GLN A 129 -16.64 5.54 -11.21
CA GLN A 129 -16.30 5.51 -12.63
C GLN A 129 -17.00 4.31 -13.31
N PRO A 130 -17.91 4.53 -14.27
CA PRO A 130 -18.58 3.44 -14.97
C PRO A 130 -17.64 2.76 -15.97
N VAL A 131 -17.62 1.43 -15.96
CA VAL A 131 -16.93 0.60 -16.95
C VAL A 131 -17.97 -0.09 -17.81
N THR A 132 -17.96 0.23 -19.11
CA THR A 132 -18.89 -0.38 -20.08
C THR A 132 -18.30 -1.61 -20.73
N LYS A 133 -19.12 -2.64 -20.95
CA LYS A 133 -18.75 -3.88 -21.66
C LYS A 133 -19.80 -4.18 -22.73
N LYS A 134 -19.36 -4.63 -23.91
CA LYS A 134 -20.26 -5.19 -24.93
C LYS A 134 -20.49 -6.68 -24.65
N GLY A 135 -21.65 -7.20 -25.05
CA GLY A 135 -21.93 -8.63 -24.97
C GLY A 135 -20.88 -9.45 -25.73
N GLN A 136 -20.60 -10.66 -25.26
CA GLN A 136 -19.71 -11.58 -25.96
C GLN A 136 -20.34 -11.97 -27.31
N GLY A 137 -19.51 -12.09 -28.36
CA GLY A 137 -19.96 -12.45 -29.71
C GLY A 137 -20.52 -11.31 -30.58
N GLN A 138 -20.62 -10.09 -30.06
CA GLN A 138 -21.08 -8.92 -30.83
C GLN A 138 -19.97 -8.37 -31.75
N ARG A 139 -20.35 -7.93 -32.96
CA ARG A 139 -19.44 -7.28 -33.91
C ARG A 139 -19.02 -5.88 -33.44
N MET A 140 -17.95 -5.35 -34.04
CA MET A 140 -17.55 -3.96 -33.85
C MET A 140 -18.61 -2.99 -34.41
N GLY A 141 -18.71 -1.78 -33.85
CA GLY A 141 -19.79 -0.82 -34.19
C GLY A 141 -21.03 -0.92 -33.29
N GLY A 142 -22.15 -0.31 -33.67
CA GLY A 142 -23.41 -0.38 -32.90
C GLY A 142 -23.41 0.43 -31.59
N GLY A 143 -22.56 1.45 -31.47
CA GLY A 143 -22.49 2.31 -30.30
C GLY A 143 -21.79 1.68 -29.08
N LYS A 144 -22.03 2.27 -27.90
CA LYS A 144 -21.36 1.92 -26.65
C LYS A 144 -22.20 0.96 -25.81
N GLY A 145 -21.55 -0.09 -25.28
CA GLY A 145 -22.19 -1.11 -24.45
C GLY A 145 -22.84 -0.59 -23.16
N ALA A 146 -23.52 -1.49 -22.46
CA ALA A 146 -24.09 -1.21 -21.13
C ALA A 146 -22.97 -1.07 -20.08
N ILE A 147 -23.30 -0.45 -18.95
CA ILE A 147 -22.39 -0.36 -17.79
C ILE A 147 -22.39 -1.73 -17.11
N ASP A 148 -21.22 -2.33 -16.96
CA ASP A 148 -21.02 -3.65 -16.35
C ASP A 148 -20.78 -3.50 -14.84
N HIS A 149 -19.84 -2.62 -14.47
CA HIS A 149 -19.53 -2.34 -13.08
C HIS A 149 -18.93 -0.93 -12.91
N TYR A 150 -18.82 -0.50 -11.65
CA TYR A 150 -18.17 0.74 -11.28
C TYR A 150 -16.82 0.46 -10.62
N VAL A 151 -15.89 1.40 -10.80
CA VAL A 151 -14.55 1.35 -10.22
C VAL A 151 -14.17 2.69 -9.61
N THR A 152 -13.26 2.66 -8.65
CA THR A 152 -12.58 3.87 -8.14
C THR A 152 -11.18 3.90 -8.75
N PRO A 153 -10.85 4.88 -9.61
CA PRO A 153 -9.49 5.06 -10.08
C PRO A 153 -8.60 5.62 -8.97
N VAL A 154 -7.38 5.11 -8.88
CA VAL A 154 -6.38 5.47 -7.85
C VAL A 154 -5.07 5.83 -8.56
N LYS A 155 -4.39 6.88 -8.08
CA LYS A 155 -3.05 7.27 -8.54
C LYS A 155 -1.96 6.81 -7.58
N ALA A 156 -0.71 6.85 -8.05
CA ALA A 156 0.45 6.58 -7.22
C ALA A 156 0.57 7.63 -6.09
N GLY A 157 0.87 7.19 -4.87
CA GLY A 157 0.95 8.02 -3.68
C GLY A 157 -0.36 8.19 -2.93
N ARG A 158 -1.50 7.67 -3.44
CA ARG A 158 -2.79 7.79 -2.74
C ARG A 158 -2.89 6.85 -1.55
N VAL A 159 -3.31 7.38 -0.40
CA VAL A 159 -3.72 6.60 0.77
C VAL A 159 -5.10 5.98 0.52
N ILE A 160 -5.23 4.67 0.71
CA ILE A 160 -6.47 3.93 0.47
C ILE A 160 -7.29 3.82 1.75
N VAL A 161 -6.63 3.34 2.81
CA VAL A 161 -7.21 3.13 4.14
C VAL A 161 -6.23 3.65 5.17
N GLU A 162 -6.77 4.30 6.18
CA GLU A 162 -6.05 4.62 7.41
C GLU A 162 -6.50 3.70 8.52
N VAL A 163 -5.54 3.33 9.36
CA VAL A 163 -5.76 2.54 10.56
C VAL A 163 -5.06 3.25 11.70
N GLY A 164 -5.74 3.39 12.82
CA GLY A 164 -5.18 3.96 14.02
C GLY A 164 -5.82 3.41 15.29
N GLY A 165 -5.30 3.81 16.45
CA GLY A 165 -5.76 3.36 17.76
C GLY A 165 -4.59 2.99 18.67
N TYR A 166 -4.88 2.17 19.68
CA TYR A 166 -3.92 1.70 20.68
C TYR A 166 -3.17 0.47 20.19
N CYS A 167 -2.40 0.61 19.11
CA CYS A 167 -1.74 -0.51 18.44
C CYS A 167 -0.31 -0.21 17.98
N GLU A 168 0.52 -1.24 18.07
CA GLU A 168 1.88 -1.21 17.55
C GLU A 168 1.90 -1.56 16.06
N PHE A 169 2.91 -1.06 15.36
CA PHE A 169 3.02 -1.31 13.93
C PHE A 169 3.13 -2.80 13.60
N GLU A 170 3.78 -3.61 14.45
CA GLU A 170 3.99 -5.03 14.17
C GLU A 170 2.70 -5.85 14.09
N GLU A 171 1.70 -5.50 14.91
CA GLU A 171 0.38 -6.11 14.90
C GLU A 171 -0.34 -5.79 13.58
N VAL A 172 -0.38 -4.50 13.23
CA VAL A 172 -1.10 -3.97 12.08
C VAL A 172 -0.41 -4.37 10.76
N LYS A 173 0.93 -4.36 10.72
CA LYS A 173 1.74 -4.63 9.54
C LYS A 173 1.44 -5.99 8.93
N ARG A 174 1.28 -7.03 9.75
CA ARG A 174 0.97 -8.38 9.26
C ARG A 174 -0.38 -8.41 8.53
N ALA A 175 -1.41 -7.80 9.10
CA ALA A 175 -2.74 -7.71 8.51
C ALA A 175 -2.73 -6.88 7.22
N LEU A 176 -2.14 -5.69 7.24
CA LEU A 176 -2.08 -4.80 6.07
C LEU A 176 -1.26 -5.40 4.93
N LYS A 177 -0.18 -6.12 5.23
CA LYS A 177 0.66 -6.77 4.20
C LYS A 177 -0.12 -7.83 3.41
N LEU A 178 -0.97 -8.62 4.08
CA LEU A 178 -1.83 -9.59 3.41
C LEU A 178 -2.84 -8.91 2.48
N ILE A 179 -3.43 -7.80 2.93
CA ILE A 179 -4.38 -7.02 2.11
C ILE A 179 -3.69 -6.43 0.89
N VAL A 180 -2.51 -5.82 1.09
CA VAL A 180 -1.70 -5.21 0.03
C VAL A 180 -1.38 -6.19 -1.09
N HIS A 181 -1.06 -7.45 -0.76
CA HIS A 181 -0.75 -8.48 -1.75
C HIS A 181 -1.94 -8.78 -2.69
N ASN A 182 -3.17 -8.59 -2.22
CA ASN A 182 -4.38 -8.86 -2.99
C ASN A 182 -4.86 -7.66 -3.81
N LEU A 183 -4.17 -6.51 -3.73
CA LEU A 183 -4.53 -5.33 -4.51
C LEU A 183 -4.09 -5.49 -5.98
N PRO A 184 -4.85 -4.90 -6.93
CA PRO A 184 -4.56 -5.03 -8.36
C PRO A 184 -3.35 -4.18 -8.81
N PHE A 185 -2.71 -3.45 -7.91
CA PHE A 185 -1.55 -2.61 -8.18
C PHE A 185 -0.57 -2.69 -7.00
N LYS A 186 0.68 -2.27 -7.24
CA LYS A 186 1.70 -2.21 -6.19
C LYS A 186 1.26 -1.24 -5.10
N ALA A 187 1.22 -1.71 -3.87
CA ALA A 187 0.89 -0.92 -2.69
C ALA A 187 1.82 -1.29 -1.53
N GLN A 188 1.80 -0.52 -0.47
CA GLN A 188 2.64 -0.74 0.71
C GLN A 188 1.90 -0.35 1.98
N ALA A 189 2.07 -1.14 3.04
CA ALA A 189 1.71 -0.76 4.40
C ALA A 189 2.75 0.21 4.96
N VAL A 190 2.32 1.37 5.44
CA VAL A 190 3.21 2.47 5.84
C VAL A 190 2.84 2.99 7.23
N THR A 191 3.84 3.48 7.95
CA THR A 191 3.66 4.35 9.12
C THR A 191 3.87 5.81 8.72
N HIS A 192 3.41 6.75 9.54
CA HIS A 192 3.69 8.17 9.32
C HIS A 192 5.20 8.45 9.29
N GLN A 193 5.96 7.89 10.23
CA GLN A 193 7.42 8.04 10.28
C GLN A 193 8.08 7.52 8.99
N MET A 194 7.66 6.35 8.49
CA MET A 194 8.18 5.80 7.23
C MET A 194 7.93 6.71 6.02
N LEU A 195 6.85 7.50 6.02
CA LEU A 195 6.60 8.47 4.94
C LEU A 195 7.54 9.68 5.06
N LEU A 196 7.72 10.21 6.27
CA LEU A 196 8.68 11.30 6.51
C LEU A 196 10.11 10.88 6.16
N ASP A 197 10.52 9.68 6.58
CA ASP A 197 11.85 9.15 6.30
C ASP A 197 12.06 8.98 4.78
N LYS A 198 11.03 8.54 4.04
CA LYS A 198 11.09 8.46 2.57
C LYS A 198 11.29 9.82 1.94
N GLU A 199 10.55 10.84 2.36
CA GLU A 199 10.69 12.20 1.84
C GLU A 199 12.07 12.79 2.16
N ILE A 200 12.58 12.57 3.38
CA ILE A 200 13.92 13.00 3.80
C ILE A 200 14.99 12.29 2.96
N ASN A 201 14.84 10.98 2.77
CA ASN A 201 15.77 10.18 1.98
C ASN A 201 15.77 10.60 0.50
N GLU A 202 14.60 10.86 -0.09
CA GLU A 202 14.51 11.39 -1.46
C GLU A 202 15.21 12.76 -1.58
N LYS A 203 14.98 13.68 -0.65
CA LYS A 203 15.67 14.98 -0.61
C LYS A 203 17.19 14.84 -0.44
N LYS A 204 17.62 13.87 0.37
CA LYS A 204 19.04 13.56 0.57
C LYS A 204 19.67 13.05 -0.71
N LEU A 205 19.04 12.08 -1.37
CA LEU A 205 19.50 11.53 -2.65
C LEU A 205 19.55 12.60 -3.75
N GLU A 206 18.57 13.52 -3.79
CA GLU A 206 18.58 14.64 -4.75
C GLU A 206 19.75 15.60 -4.50
N LYS A 207 20.12 15.87 -3.25
CA LYS A 207 21.28 16.71 -2.89
C LYS A 207 22.62 16.02 -3.16
N GLU A 208 22.70 14.71 -2.92
CA GLU A 208 23.91 13.92 -3.10
C GLU A 208 24.18 13.52 -4.56
N ASN A 209 23.20 13.75 -5.45
CA ASN A 209 23.33 13.40 -6.85
C ASN A 209 24.45 14.22 -7.52
N LYS A 210 25.56 13.55 -7.83
CA LYS A 210 26.73 14.13 -8.51
C LYS A 210 26.54 14.27 -10.03
N ASN A 211 25.55 13.59 -10.62
CA ASN A 211 25.36 13.61 -12.06
C ASN A 211 24.85 15.00 -12.50
N PRO A 212 25.60 15.73 -13.35
CA PRO A 212 25.16 17.05 -13.85
C PRO A 212 23.91 16.95 -14.73
N TYR A 213 23.73 15.83 -15.44
CA TYR A 213 22.61 15.62 -16.36
C TYR A 213 21.48 14.87 -15.68
N THR A 214 20.67 15.59 -14.91
CA THR A 214 19.41 15.04 -14.39
C THR A 214 18.35 14.96 -15.49
N PHE A 215 17.43 14.00 -15.38
CA PHE A 215 16.31 13.90 -16.33
C PHE A 215 15.50 15.21 -16.41
N LYS A 216 15.33 15.87 -15.26
CA LYS A 216 14.69 17.20 -15.17
C LYS A 216 15.45 18.23 -16.01
N TYR A 217 16.76 18.30 -15.87
CA TYR A 217 17.63 19.23 -16.62
C TYR A 217 17.58 18.97 -18.13
N ILE A 218 17.65 17.70 -18.55
CA ILE A 218 17.59 17.29 -19.96
C ILE A 218 16.27 17.75 -20.58
N VAL A 219 15.14 17.49 -19.91
CA VAL A 219 13.80 17.86 -20.36
C VAL A 219 13.64 19.39 -20.41
N GLN A 220 14.09 20.12 -19.40
CA GLN A 220 13.91 21.58 -19.35
C GLN A 220 14.68 22.29 -20.47
N ASN A 221 15.88 21.83 -20.79
CA ASN A 221 16.72 22.44 -21.82
C ASN A 221 16.50 21.84 -23.23
N ASN A 222 15.55 20.92 -23.38
CA ASN A 222 15.30 20.20 -24.65
C ASN A 222 16.59 19.63 -25.28
N LEU A 223 17.48 19.07 -24.45
CA LEU A 223 18.76 18.55 -24.93
C LEU A 223 18.52 17.41 -25.93
N GLY A 224 19.27 17.43 -27.04
CA GLY A 224 19.13 16.43 -28.10
C GLY A 224 17.74 16.40 -28.77
N GLY A 225 16.96 17.48 -28.66
CA GLY A 225 15.60 17.53 -29.21
C GLY A 225 14.64 16.56 -28.53
N CYS A 226 14.85 16.27 -27.24
CA CYS A 226 14.09 15.27 -26.48
C CYS A 226 12.57 15.51 -26.47
N HIS A 227 12.14 16.75 -26.70
CA HIS A 227 10.72 17.11 -26.76
C HIS A 227 9.96 16.47 -27.91
N ASN A 228 10.64 16.06 -28.97
CA ASN A 228 10.03 15.50 -30.17
C ASN A 228 9.56 14.05 -29.95
N TRP A 229 10.20 13.31 -29.04
CA TRP A 229 9.93 11.89 -28.81
C TRP A 229 9.42 11.56 -27.40
N ILE A 230 9.52 12.48 -26.43
CA ILE A 230 9.02 12.29 -25.06
C ILE A 230 7.53 12.68 -24.91
N SER A 231 6.77 11.91 -24.14
CA SER A 231 5.35 12.18 -23.83
C SER A 231 5.17 13.51 -23.06
N PRO A 232 4.08 14.27 -23.29
CA PRO A 232 3.76 15.44 -22.46
C PRO A 232 3.67 15.16 -20.95
N VAL A 233 3.37 13.91 -20.57
CA VAL A 233 3.31 13.51 -19.15
C VAL A 233 4.70 13.35 -18.55
N ASP A 234 5.65 12.81 -19.30
CA ASP A 234 7.04 12.68 -18.89
C ASP A 234 7.72 14.05 -18.82
N LYS A 235 7.31 15.00 -19.68
CA LYS A 235 7.72 16.41 -19.56
C LYS A 235 7.26 17.04 -18.24
N ARG A 236 6.11 16.62 -17.71
CA ARG A 236 5.54 17.13 -16.45
C ARG A 236 6.16 16.48 -15.22
N TRP A 237 6.39 15.18 -15.26
CA TRP A 237 6.80 14.39 -14.09
C TRP A 237 8.23 13.87 -14.13
N PHE A 238 9.01 14.26 -15.15
CA PHE A 238 10.42 13.97 -15.28
C PHE A 238 10.75 12.46 -15.19
N GLY A 239 9.93 11.63 -15.84
CA GLY A 239 10.13 10.18 -15.89
C GLY A 239 9.82 9.41 -14.60
N LYS A 240 9.39 10.08 -13.53
CA LYS A 240 9.04 9.42 -12.24
C LYS A 240 7.74 8.59 -12.33
N HIS A 241 6.85 8.91 -13.28
CA HIS A 241 5.56 8.25 -13.45
C HIS A 241 5.32 7.91 -14.93
N LEU A 242 5.57 6.64 -15.28
CA LEU A 242 5.36 6.10 -16.62
C LEU A 242 3.87 5.80 -16.86
#